data_AF-A0A6A6TWG1-F1
#
_entry.id   AF-A0A6A6TWG1-F1
#
_cell.length_a   1.000
_cell.length_b   1.000
_cell.length_c   1.000
_cell.angle_alpha   90.00
_cell.angle_beta   90.00
_cell.angle_gamma   90.00
#
_symmetry.space_group_name_H-M   'P 1'
#
loop_
_entity.id
_entity.type
_entity.pdbx_description
1 polymer ?
#
loop_
_entity_poly.entity_id
_entity_poly.type
_entity_poly.pdbx_seq_one_letter_code
_entity_poly.pdbx_strand_id
1 'polypeptide(L)'
;MSYADIAAKNSEQTPEEARANPVPELVNTESTSTSSLVDVDSPHISSVPSNFESQDIKTSTQADRIERETEDKARQAEAKAKAKAKSLRDQARTGGNRVRDNADNPVVIGNTLLSVALFGALGYGAYTKYRVGELTWKVVGFGAAILGVFGVADFYATQYLFQKYPPKK
;
A
#
# COMPACT_ATOMS: atom_id res chain seq x y z
N MET A 1 -14.99 51.55 1.03
CA MET A 1 -16.04 50.64 1.54
C MET A 1 -15.53 49.22 1.36
N SER A 2 -15.29 48.48 2.44
CA SER A 2 -14.78 47.11 2.38
C SER A 2 -15.93 46.10 2.26
N TYR A 3 -15.73 45.03 1.49
CA TYR A 3 -16.67 43.90 1.43
C TYR A 3 -16.93 43.29 2.82
N ALA A 4 -15.93 43.34 3.71
CA ALA A 4 -16.05 42.88 5.09
C ALA A 4 -17.09 43.69 5.88
N ASP A 5 -17.15 45.01 5.67
CA ASP A 5 -18.09 45.89 6.39
C ASP A 5 -19.55 45.68 5.97
N ILE A 6 -19.76 45.24 4.72
CA ILE A 6 -21.09 44.95 4.17
C ILE A 6 -21.59 43.59 4.71
N ALA A 7 -20.71 42.59 4.79
CA ALA A 7 -21.05 41.27 5.31
C ALA A 7 -21.38 41.28 6.82
N ALA A 8 -20.70 42.13 7.60
CA ALA A 8 -20.92 42.23 9.04
C ALA A 8 -22.27 42.87 9.43
N LYS A 9 -22.91 43.64 8.54
CA LYS A 9 -24.14 44.39 8.89
C LYS A 9 -25.39 43.53 9.08
N ASN A 10 -25.38 42.25 8.69
CA ASN A 10 -26.52 41.33 8.85
C ASN A 10 -26.08 39.91 9.24
N SER A 11 -24.96 39.77 9.97
CA SER A 11 -24.39 38.46 10.29
C SER A 11 -25.02 37.77 11.51
N GLU A 12 -25.89 38.46 12.24
CA GLU A 12 -26.53 37.92 13.44
C GLU A 12 -27.85 37.24 13.09
N GLN A 13 -27.89 35.91 13.23
CA GLN A 13 -29.09 35.10 13.05
C GLN A 13 -30.10 35.41 14.15
N THR A 14 -31.38 35.60 13.79
CA THR A 14 -32.43 35.86 14.78
C THR A 14 -32.65 34.63 15.67
N PRO A 15 -33.07 34.80 16.94
CA PRO A 15 -33.27 33.67 17.85
C PRO A 15 -34.32 32.66 17.37
N GLU A 16 -35.25 33.06 16.51
CA GLU A 16 -36.21 32.15 15.87
C GLU A 16 -35.56 31.29 14.79
N GLU A 17 -34.67 31.85 13.97
CA GLU A 17 -33.92 31.10 12.95
C GLU A 17 -32.89 30.15 13.58
N ALA A 18 -32.36 30.49 14.75
CA ALA A 18 -31.44 29.62 15.49
C ALA A 18 -32.14 28.42 16.15
N ARG A 19 -33.47 28.40 16.17
CA ARG A 19 -34.24 27.31 16.79
C ARG A 19 -34.26 26.10 15.85
N ALA A 20 -33.92 24.93 16.39
CA ALA A 20 -34.06 23.67 15.66
C ALA A 20 -35.52 23.41 15.29
N ASN A 21 -35.75 22.86 14.10
CA ASN A 21 -37.08 22.42 13.67
C ASN A 21 -37.66 21.42 14.69
N PRO A 22 -38.96 21.50 15.01
CA PRO A 22 -39.59 20.55 15.91
C PRO A 22 -39.48 19.13 15.33
N VAL A 23 -39.08 18.17 16.15
CA VAL A 23 -39.02 16.76 15.76
C VAL A 23 -40.44 16.23 15.53
N PRO A 24 -40.70 15.47 14.45
CA PRO A 24 -42.01 14.88 14.22
C PRO A 24 -42.34 13.86 15.32
N GLU A 25 -43.53 13.95 15.90
CA GLU A 25 -44.01 12.99 16.89
C GLU A 25 -44.31 11.63 16.22
N LEU A 26 -43.69 10.57 16.74
CA LEU A 26 -43.96 9.19 16.31
C LEU A 26 -45.28 8.72 16.92
N VAL A 27 -46.27 8.45 16.06
CA VAL A 27 -47.54 7.84 16.47
C VAL A 27 -47.30 6.37 16.83
N ASN A 28 -47.19 6.08 18.14
CA ASN A 28 -47.06 4.71 18.64
C ASN A 28 -48.35 3.93 18.42
N THR A 29 -48.40 3.13 17.36
CA THR A 29 -49.48 2.17 17.06
C THR A 29 -49.03 0.72 17.25
N GLU A 30 -48.15 0.47 18.22
CA GLU A 30 -47.66 -0.88 18.49
C GLU A 30 -48.54 -1.58 19.53
N SER A 31 -49.53 -2.33 19.05
CA SER A 31 -49.99 -3.51 19.79
C SER A 31 -48.90 -4.57 19.65
N THR A 32 -47.93 -4.57 20.57
CA THR A 32 -46.82 -5.54 20.62
C THR A 32 -47.38 -6.96 20.82
N SER A 33 -47.70 -7.65 19.73
CA SER A 33 -48.04 -9.07 19.73
C SER A 33 -46.79 -9.88 20.00
N THR A 34 -46.61 -10.32 21.24
CA THR A 34 -45.56 -11.26 21.69
C THR A 34 -45.79 -12.70 21.21
N SER A 35 -46.83 -12.94 20.40
CA SER A 35 -47.28 -14.26 19.93
C SER A 35 -46.37 -14.91 18.87
N SER A 36 -45.43 -14.15 18.29
CA SER A 36 -44.48 -14.66 17.28
C SER A 36 -43.07 -14.92 17.83
N LEU A 37 -42.89 -15.01 19.16
CA LEU A 37 -41.71 -15.68 19.70
C LEU A 37 -41.85 -17.16 19.34
N VAL A 38 -41.29 -17.51 18.18
CA VAL A 38 -41.10 -18.89 17.73
C VAL A 38 -40.42 -19.64 18.87
N ASP A 39 -41.09 -20.71 19.29
CA ASP A 39 -40.66 -21.65 20.31
C ASP A 39 -39.15 -21.94 20.24
N VAL A 40 -38.43 -21.51 21.26
CA VAL A 40 -36.98 -21.73 21.45
C VAL A 40 -36.74 -23.08 22.15
N ASP A 41 -37.79 -23.90 22.38
CA ASP A 41 -37.69 -25.19 23.06
C ASP A 41 -37.67 -26.39 22.08
N SER A 42 -37.11 -26.22 20.89
CA SER A 42 -36.55 -27.38 20.19
C SER A 42 -35.31 -27.84 20.96
N PRO A 43 -35.18 -29.11 21.39
CA PRO A 43 -33.98 -29.62 22.07
C PRO A 43 -32.83 -29.74 21.07
N HIS A 44 -32.35 -28.62 20.55
CA HIS A 44 -31.14 -28.56 19.75
C HIS A 44 -29.96 -28.59 20.73
N ILE A 45 -29.53 -29.81 21.06
CA ILE A 45 -28.26 -30.02 21.76
C ILE A 45 -27.16 -29.70 20.75
N SER A 46 -26.77 -28.42 20.69
CA SER A 46 -25.56 -28.00 20.00
C SER A 46 -24.37 -28.45 20.85
N SER A 47 -23.99 -29.72 20.72
CA SER A 47 -22.78 -30.23 21.36
C SER A 47 -21.59 -29.61 20.64
N VAL A 48 -20.92 -28.70 21.34
CA VAL A 48 -19.65 -28.14 20.88
C VAL A 48 -18.64 -29.28 20.77
N PRO A 49 -17.94 -29.43 19.63
CA PRO A 49 -16.94 -30.49 19.48
C PRO A 49 -15.84 -30.31 20.53
N SER A 50 -15.31 -31.41 21.04
CA SER A 50 -14.35 -31.42 22.16
C SER A 50 -13.04 -30.65 21.87
N ASN A 51 -12.74 -30.39 20.60
CA ASN A 51 -11.57 -29.62 20.16
C ASN A 51 -11.83 -28.12 19.98
N PHE A 52 -13.04 -27.61 20.24
CA PHE A 52 -13.42 -26.21 20.01
C PHE A 52 -12.51 -25.20 20.72
N GLU A 53 -12.03 -25.51 21.92
CA GLU A 53 -11.15 -24.62 22.66
C GLU A 53 -9.79 -24.46 21.98
N SER A 54 -9.31 -25.52 21.32
CA SER A 54 -8.04 -25.60 20.60
C SER A 54 -8.11 -25.14 19.14
N GLN A 55 -9.30 -24.84 18.60
CA GLN A 55 -9.44 -24.33 17.24
C GLN A 55 -9.07 -22.85 17.15
N ASP A 56 -8.28 -22.48 16.14
CA ASP A 56 -7.92 -21.09 15.86
C ASP A 56 -9.12 -20.26 15.37
N ILE A 57 -10.07 -20.90 14.69
CA ILE A 57 -11.28 -20.27 14.16
C ILE A 57 -12.49 -21.01 14.73
N LYS A 58 -13.26 -20.34 15.58
CA LYS A 58 -14.33 -20.97 16.38
C LYS A 58 -15.72 -20.81 15.79
N THR A 59 -15.91 -19.81 14.92
CA THR A 59 -17.22 -19.51 14.31
C THR A 59 -17.09 -19.33 12.81
N SER A 60 -18.16 -19.63 12.07
CA SER A 60 -18.24 -19.35 10.62
C SER A 60 -18.03 -17.86 10.34
N THR A 61 -18.58 -16.98 11.17
CA THR A 61 -18.40 -15.53 11.05
C THR A 61 -16.94 -15.07 11.19
N GLN A 62 -16.13 -15.76 11.99
CA GLN A 62 -14.70 -15.49 12.10
C GLN A 62 -13.96 -15.97 10.85
N ALA A 63 -14.32 -17.14 10.31
CA ALA A 63 -13.77 -17.65 9.06
C ALA A 63 -14.03 -16.68 7.90
N ASP A 64 -15.29 -16.25 7.74
CA ASP A 64 -15.73 -15.33 6.68
C ASP A 64 -15.07 -13.94 6.80
N ARG A 65 -14.71 -13.52 8.03
CA ARG A 65 -13.94 -12.28 8.25
C ARG A 65 -12.50 -12.44 7.79
N ILE A 66 -11.84 -13.53 8.17
CA ILE A 66 -10.45 -13.80 7.81
C ILE A 66 -10.31 -13.90 6.29
N GLU A 67 -11.21 -14.62 5.63
CA GLU A 67 -11.22 -14.75 4.16
C GLU A 67 -11.31 -13.38 3.48
N ARG A 68 -12.29 -12.54 3.87
CA ARG A 68 -12.42 -11.18 3.33
C ARG A 68 -11.19 -10.31 3.59
N GLU A 69 -10.61 -10.37 4.80
CA GLU A 69 -9.39 -9.61 5.10
C GLU A 69 -8.19 -10.09 4.26
N THR A 70 -8.08 -11.40 3.99
CA THR A 70 -7.02 -11.94 3.13
C THR A 70 -7.21 -11.51 1.68
N GLU A 71 -8.44 -11.53 1.17
CA GLU A 71 -8.77 -11.07 -0.18
C GLU A 71 -8.51 -9.57 -0.32
N ASP A 72 -8.90 -8.76 0.66
CA ASP A 72 -8.64 -7.32 0.68
C ASP A 72 -7.15 -7.02 0.76
N LYS A 73 -6.39 -7.75 1.60
CA LYS A 73 -4.93 -7.64 1.64
C LYS A 73 -4.30 -8.01 0.31
N ALA A 74 -4.78 -9.07 -0.35
CA ALA A 74 -4.31 -9.48 -1.66
C ALA A 74 -4.60 -8.42 -2.73
N ARG A 75 -5.84 -7.89 -2.79
CA ARG A 75 -6.23 -6.80 -3.69
C ARG A 75 -5.40 -5.54 -3.45
N GLN A 76 -5.17 -5.15 -2.21
CA GLN A 76 -4.31 -4.02 -1.86
C GLN A 76 -2.85 -4.26 -2.27
N ALA A 77 -2.33 -5.47 -2.06
CA ALA A 77 -0.96 -5.83 -2.45
C ALA A 77 -0.81 -5.78 -3.98
N GLU A 78 -1.79 -6.29 -4.73
CA GLU A 78 -1.81 -6.24 -6.18
C GLU A 78 -1.90 -4.79 -6.70
N ALA A 79 -2.79 -3.97 -6.14
CA ALA A 79 -2.90 -2.56 -6.49
C ALA A 79 -1.59 -1.81 -6.24
N LYS A 80 -0.94 -2.05 -5.10
CA LYS A 80 0.38 -1.49 -4.77
C LYS A 80 1.46 -1.98 -5.73
N ALA A 81 1.44 -3.26 -6.10
CA ALA A 81 2.40 -3.84 -7.05
C ALA A 81 2.22 -3.21 -8.44
N LYS A 82 0.99 -3.06 -8.93
CA LYS A 82 0.68 -2.39 -10.20
C LYS A 82 1.11 -0.92 -10.19
N ALA A 83 0.83 -0.20 -9.11
CA ALA A 83 1.27 1.20 -8.97
C ALA A 83 2.80 1.32 -8.99
N LYS A 84 3.51 0.46 -8.26
CA LYS A 84 4.98 0.38 -8.29
C LYS A 84 5.52 0.01 -9.67
N ALA A 85 4.92 -0.96 -10.34
CA ALA A 85 5.33 -1.36 -11.69
C ALA A 85 5.19 -0.20 -12.68
N LYS A 86 4.09 0.57 -12.60
CA LYS A 86 3.89 1.77 -13.41
C LYS A 86 4.94 2.83 -13.10
N SER A 87 5.19 3.14 -11.82
CA SER A 87 6.20 4.13 -11.46
C SER A 87 7.61 3.73 -11.89
N LEU A 88 7.96 2.44 -11.78
CA LEU A 88 9.23 1.90 -12.26
C LEU A 88 9.35 2.01 -13.78
N ARG A 89 8.28 1.76 -14.53
CA ARG A 89 8.26 1.94 -15.98
C ARG A 89 8.48 3.40 -16.38
N ASP A 90 7.84 4.33 -15.70
CA ASP A 90 8.00 5.77 -15.95
C ASP A 90 9.41 6.26 -15.60
N GLN A 91 9.98 5.76 -14.51
CA GLN A 91 11.38 6.00 -14.13
C GLN A 91 12.36 5.41 -15.16
N ALA A 92 12.13 4.17 -15.63
CA ALA A 92 12.96 3.54 -16.63
C ALA A 92 12.92 4.32 -17.96
N ARG A 93 11.76 4.83 -18.36
CA ARG A 93 11.64 5.69 -19.56
C ARG A 93 12.41 6.99 -19.40
N THR A 94 12.24 7.66 -18.26
CA THR A 94 12.97 8.90 -17.95
C THR A 94 14.48 8.66 -17.89
N GLY A 95 14.92 7.57 -17.26
CA GLY A 95 16.32 7.15 -17.21
C GLY A 95 16.89 6.85 -18.60
N GLY A 96 16.15 6.12 -19.43
CA GLY A 96 16.53 5.84 -20.81
C GLY A 96 16.68 7.10 -21.67
N ASN A 97 15.80 8.09 -21.48
CA ASN A 97 15.96 9.40 -22.12
C ASN A 97 17.24 10.10 -21.64
N ARG A 98 17.50 10.16 -20.32
CA ARG A 98 18.75 10.75 -19.81
C ARG A 98 20.01 10.09 -20.37
N VAL A 99 20.02 8.76 -20.48
CA VAL A 99 21.15 8.03 -21.08
C VAL A 99 21.31 8.40 -22.55
N ARG A 100 20.22 8.52 -23.30
CA ARG A 100 20.25 8.95 -24.71
C ARG A 100 20.74 10.39 -24.87
N ASP A 101 20.24 11.30 -24.04
CA ASP A 101 20.62 12.72 -24.06
C ASP A 101 22.10 12.91 -23.69
N ASN A 102 22.65 11.95 -22.93
CA ASN A 102 24.05 11.91 -22.49
C ASN A 102 24.87 10.81 -23.19
N ALA A 103 24.49 10.39 -24.41
CA ALA A 103 25.20 9.33 -25.14
C ALA A 103 26.63 9.70 -25.54
N ASP A 104 27.02 10.96 -25.42
CA ASP A 104 28.37 11.47 -25.61
C ASP A 104 29.18 11.55 -24.30
N ASN A 105 28.54 11.35 -23.14
CA ASN A 105 29.21 11.36 -21.85
C ASN A 105 29.71 9.94 -21.49
N PRO A 106 31.04 9.70 -21.47
CA PRO A 106 31.60 8.38 -21.20
C PRO A 106 31.31 7.89 -19.79
N VAL A 107 31.15 8.80 -18.82
CA VAL A 107 30.85 8.45 -17.42
C VAL A 107 29.42 7.93 -17.30
N VAL A 108 28.46 8.58 -17.97
CA VAL A 108 27.05 8.15 -17.95
C VAL A 108 26.88 6.77 -18.60
N ILE A 109 27.51 6.55 -19.76
CA ILE A 109 27.47 5.24 -20.43
C ILE A 109 28.16 4.17 -19.58
N GLY A 110 29.37 4.48 -19.07
CA GLY A 110 30.14 3.56 -18.23
C GLY A 110 29.37 3.10 -17.00
N ASN A 111 28.80 4.03 -16.23
CA ASN A 111 28.02 3.71 -15.04
C ASN A 111 26.75 2.93 -15.37
N THR A 112 26.10 3.24 -16.50
CA THR A 112 24.92 2.51 -16.97
C THR A 112 25.27 1.04 -17.27
N LEU A 113 26.34 0.81 -18.04
CA LEU A 113 26.81 -0.54 -18.37
C LEU A 113 27.24 -1.30 -17.12
N LEU A 114 27.96 -0.64 -16.21
CA LEU A 114 28.40 -1.23 -14.95
C LEU A 114 27.21 -1.64 -14.07
N SER A 115 26.20 -0.77 -13.98
CA SER A 115 24.97 -1.05 -13.24
C SER A 115 24.21 -2.23 -13.85
N VAL A 116 24.03 -2.24 -15.18
CA VAL A 116 23.36 -3.35 -15.89
C VAL A 116 24.10 -4.67 -15.65
N ALA A 117 25.42 -4.67 -15.71
CA ALA A 117 26.22 -5.87 -15.44
C ALA A 117 26.06 -6.34 -13.98
N LEU A 118 26.15 -5.42 -13.01
CA LEU A 118 26.02 -5.74 -11.59
C LEU A 118 24.62 -6.30 -11.25
N PHE A 119 23.56 -5.59 -11.64
CA PHE A 119 22.19 -6.01 -11.37
C PHE A 119 21.83 -7.27 -12.16
N GLY A 120 22.32 -7.42 -13.39
CA GLY A 120 22.15 -8.63 -14.19
C GLY A 120 22.81 -9.86 -13.54
N ALA A 121 24.04 -9.72 -13.06
CA ALA A 121 24.76 -10.80 -12.36
C ALA A 121 24.07 -11.19 -11.05
N LEU A 122 23.65 -10.20 -10.24
CA LEU A 122 22.92 -10.45 -9.00
C LEU A 122 21.56 -11.10 -9.27
N GLY A 123 20.81 -10.63 -10.27
CA GLY A 123 19.53 -11.19 -10.67
C GLY A 123 19.65 -12.64 -11.15
N TYR A 124 20.66 -12.94 -11.97
CA TYR A 124 20.95 -14.31 -12.42
C TYR A 124 21.35 -15.23 -11.26
N GLY A 125 22.23 -14.75 -10.36
CA GLY A 125 22.62 -15.49 -9.15
C GLY A 125 21.44 -15.76 -8.22
N ALA A 126 20.56 -14.78 -8.02
CA ALA A 126 19.35 -14.95 -7.22
C ALA A 126 18.38 -15.94 -7.87
N TYR A 127 18.18 -15.87 -9.19
CA TYR A 127 17.31 -16.78 -9.93
C TYR A 127 17.78 -18.23 -9.87
N THR A 128 19.08 -18.46 -10.05
CA THR A 128 19.66 -19.81 -9.95
C THR A 128 19.50 -20.38 -8.55
N LYS A 129 19.78 -19.61 -7.50
CA LYS A 129 19.56 -20.02 -6.10
C LYS A 129 18.09 -20.24 -5.77
N TYR A 130 17.18 -19.43 -6.31
CA TYR A 130 15.73 -19.63 -6.17
C TYR A 130 15.28 -20.97 -6.77
N ARG A 131 15.73 -21.30 -7.98
CA ARG A 131 15.39 -22.56 -8.65
C ARG A 131 15.86 -23.81 -7.91
N VAL A 132 16.99 -23.72 -7.21
CA VAL A 132 17.56 -24.83 -6.42
C VAL A 132 16.98 -24.86 -5.00
N GLY A 133 16.15 -23.88 -4.60
CA GLY A 133 15.59 -23.79 -3.25
C GLY A 133 16.57 -23.28 -2.19
N GLU A 134 17.74 -22.76 -2.61
CA GLU A 134 18.80 -22.25 -1.75
C GLU A 134 18.76 -20.72 -1.56
N LEU A 135 17.69 -20.06 -1.99
CA LEU A 135 17.53 -18.63 -1.79
C LEU A 135 17.21 -18.34 -0.30
N THR A 136 18.26 -18.19 0.49
CA THR A 136 18.16 -17.86 1.91
C THR A 136 18.29 -16.36 2.16
N TRP A 137 17.76 -15.89 3.29
CA TRP A 137 17.94 -14.50 3.74
C TRP A 137 19.42 -14.09 3.89
N LYS A 138 20.32 -15.05 4.13
CA LYS A 138 21.77 -14.79 4.15
C LYS A 138 22.29 -14.41 2.77
N VAL A 139 21.84 -15.09 1.72
CA VAL A 139 22.20 -14.77 0.32
C VAL A 139 21.64 -13.41 -0.06
N VAL A 140 20.38 -13.13 0.30
CA VAL A 140 19.75 -11.82 0.08
C VAL A 140 20.53 -10.72 0.81
N GLY A 141 20.88 -10.94 2.07
CA GLY A 141 21.67 -10.01 2.89
C GLY A 141 23.05 -9.74 2.30
N PHE A 142 23.73 -10.78 1.78
CA PHE A 142 25.02 -10.61 1.11
C PHE A 142 24.89 -9.79 -0.19
N GLY A 143 23.87 -10.05 -1.00
CA GLY A 143 23.57 -9.22 -2.18
C GLY A 143 23.30 -7.76 -1.81
N ALA A 144 22.55 -7.51 -0.75
CA ALA A 144 22.31 -6.15 -0.24
C ALA A 144 23.61 -5.47 0.23
N ALA A 145 24.52 -6.21 0.87
CA ALA A 145 25.83 -5.69 1.27
C ALA A 145 26.69 -5.28 0.05
N ILE A 146 26.71 -6.10 -1.00
CA ILE A 146 27.40 -5.77 -2.27
C ILE A 146 26.84 -4.46 -2.85
N LEU A 147 25.51 -4.35 -2.94
CA LEU A 147 24.85 -3.14 -3.45
C LEU A 147 25.15 -1.91 -2.59
N GLY A 148 25.24 -2.07 -1.27
CA GLY A 148 25.61 -0.99 -0.35
C GLY A 148 27.02 -0.47 -0.60
N VAL A 149 28.01 -1.37 -0.68
CA VAL A 149 29.41 -1.00 -0.98
C VAL A 149 29.52 -0.36 -2.35
N PHE A 150 28.86 -0.94 -3.37
CA PHE A 150 28.84 -0.40 -4.71
C PHE A 150 28.25 1.02 -4.75
N GLY A 151 27.12 1.25 -4.10
CA GLY A 151 26.47 2.56 -4.08
C GLY A 151 27.35 3.66 -3.45
N VAL A 152 28.06 3.35 -2.37
CA VAL A 152 29.00 4.30 -1.75
C VAL A 152 30.16 4.60 -2.70
N ALA A 153 30.78 3.58 -3.28
CA ALA A 153 31.91 3.76 -4.19
C ALA A 153 31.50 4.53 -5.46
N ASP A 154 30.37 4.16 -6.07
CA ASP A 154 29.82 4.81 -7.26
C ASP A 154 29.49 6.28 -7.00
N PHE A 155 28.92 6.61 -5.83
CA PHE A 155 28.61 7.99 -5.47
C PHE A 155 29.85 8.89 -5.48
N TYR A 156 30.92 8.50 -4.79
CA TYR A 156 32.15 9.29 -4.72
C TYR A 156 32.88 9.34 -6.06
N ALA A 157 32.96 8.21 -6.77
CA ALA A 157 33.61 8.15 -8.08
C ALA A 157 32.87 9.03 -9.11
N THR A 158 31.55 8.92 -9.15
CA THR A 158 30.69 9.68 -10.08
C THR A 158 30.72 11.17 -9.75
N GLN A 159 30.69 11.54 -8.46
CA GLN A 159 30.81 12.94 -8.06
C GLN A 159 32.13 13.55 -8.53
N TYR A 160 33.25 12.83 -8.41
CA TYR A 160 34.55 13.27 -8.90
C TYR A 160 34.58 13.35 -10.44
N LEU A 161 34.10 12.31 -11.12
CA LEU A 161 34.15 12.24 -12.58
C LEU A 161 33.22 13.24 -13.27
N PHE A 162 32.06 13.57 -12.68
CA PHE A 162 31.15 14.60 -13.20
C PHE A 162 31.68 16.02 -13.07
N GLN A 163 32.70 16.29 -12.23
CA GLN A 163 33.41 17.58 -12.28
C GLN A 163 34.13 17.77 -13.61
N LYS A 164 34.65 16.67 -14.20
CA LYS A 164 35.38 16.67 -15.47
C LYS A 164 34.46 16.42 -16.68
N TYR A 165 33.42 15.62 -16.49
CA TYR A 165 32.45 15.24 -17.53
C TYR A 165 31.01 15.50 -17.05
N PRO A 166 30.56 16.77 -17.00
CA PRO A 166 29.24 17.11 -16.49
C PRO A 166 28.13 16.54 -17.39
N PRO A 167 27.08 15.94 -16.81
CA PRO A 167 25.94 15.45 -17.59
C PRO A 167 25.01 16.60 -18.01
N LYS A 168 24.35 16.42 -19.15
CA LYS A 168 23.25 17.25 -19.63
C LYS A 168 21.99 16.95 -18.82
N LYS A 169 21.23 18.01 -18.56
CA LYS A 169 20.01 18.00 -17.74
C LYS A 169 18.85 17.33 -18.44
#